data_AF-A0A6L8Q6C9-F1
#
_entry.id   AF-A0A6L8Q6C9-F1
#
_cell.length_a   1.000
_cell.length_b   1.000
_cell.length_c   1.000
_cell.angle_alpha   90.00
_cell.angle_beta   90.00
_cell.angle_gamma   90.00
#
_symmetry.space_group_name_H-M   'P 1'
#
loop_
_entity.id
_entity.type
_entity.pdbx_description
1 polymer ?
#
loop_
_entity_poly.entity_id
_entity_poly.type
_entity_poly.pdbx_seq_one_letter_code
_entity_poly.pdbx_strand_id
1 'polypeptide(L)'
;MIPLPRRMLRQTATVRVPKDGPYGGEYEEAQTIERVWFDASATIRQTDYQLQAPVRGTLFIDPNTSAGAFAIPAGSLVSVDGEVSEATVHECSPIKDGRGRVHHWEVVLK
;
A
#
# COMPACT_ATOMS: atom_id res chain seq x y z
N MET A 1 9.68 3.92 -19.99
CA MET A 1 9.46 3.27 -18.68
C MET A 1 8.94 1.86 -18.95
N ILE A 2 9.45 0.86 -18.24
CA ILE A 2 9.05 -0.53 -18.41
C ILE A 2 7.84 -0.79 -17.49
N PRO A 3 6.75 -1.43 -17.97
CA PRO A 3 5.62 -1.82 -17.13
C PRO A 3 6.04 -2.67 -15.93
N LEU A 4 5.30 -2.58 -14.83
CA LEU A 4 5.48 -3.50 -13.71
C LEU A 4 5.25 -4.94 -14.20
N PRO A 5 6.18 -5.89 -13.93
CA PRO A 5 5.99 -7.26 -14.37
C PRO A 5 4.71 -7.85 -13.77
N ARG A 6 3.77 -8.27 -14.62
CA ARG A 6 2.47 -8.86 -14.18
C ARG A 6 2.63 -10.01 -13.20
N ARG A 7 3.74 -10.74 -13.27
CA ARG A 7 4.08 -11.83 -12.33
C ARG A 7 4.29 -11.37 -10.89
N MET A 8 4.53 -10.09 -10.64
CA MET A 8 4.70 -9.53 -9.29
C MET A 8 3.38 -8.98 -8.74
N LEU A 9 2.45 -8.59 -9.62
CA LEU A 9 1.13 -8.05 -9.29
C LEU A 9 0.12 -9.16 -8.93
N ARG A 10 0.40 -9.92 -7.87
CA ARG A 10 -0.40 -11.09 -7.45
C ARG A 10 -1.19 -10.89 -6.17
N GLN A 11 -0.90 -9.83 -5.44
CA GLN A 11 -1.42 -9.62 -4.11
C GLN A 11 -2.66 -8.74 -4.16
N THR A 12 -3.36 -8.70 -3.04
CA THR A 12 -4.53 -7.84 -2.84
C THR A 12 -4.31 -6.97 -1.61
N ALA A 13 -4.49 -5.66 -1.75
CA ALA A 13 -4.45 -4.73 -0.62
C ALA A 13 -5.87 -4.34 -0.21
N THR A 14 -6.12 -4.31 1.09
CA THR A 14 -7.32 -3.75 1.69
C THR A 14 -6.94 -2.42 2.34
N VAL A 15 -7.59 -1.34 1.94
CA VAL A 15 -7.23 0.03 2.30
C VAL A 15 -8.37 0.68 3.07
N ARG A 16 -8.06 1.27 4.23
CA ARG A 16 -8.99 2.10 5.00
C ARG A 16 -8.47 3.52 5.02
N VAL A 17 -9.19 4.43 4.37
CA VAL A 17 -8.82 5.85 4.26
C VAL A 17 -9.30 6.59 5.49
N PRO A 18 -8.50 7.47 6.13
CA PRO A 18 -8.94 8.22 7.29
C PRO A 18 -10.11 9.13 6.91
N LYS A 19 -11.12 9.21 7.78
CA LYS A 19 -12.21 10.17 7.62
C LYS A 19 -11.73 11.59 7.87
N ASP A 20 -12.31 12.55 7.16
CA ASP A 20 -12.11 13.96 7.48
C ASP A 20 -12.95 14.32 8.71
N GLY A 21 -12.31 14.80 9.78
CA GLY A 21 -12.97 15.04 11.05
C GLY A 21 -12.07 15.70 12.09
N PRO A 22 -12.66 16.34 13.12
CA PRO A 22 -11.91 17.03 14.17
C PRO A 22 -11.14 16.06 15.09
N TYR A 23 -11.49 14.78 15.07
CA TYR A 23 -10.83 13.72 15.83
C TYR A 23 -10.29 12.67 14.86
N GLY A 24 -9.00 12.34 14.99
CA GLY A 24 -8.39 11.26 14.22
C GLY A 24 -8.79 9.88 14.74
N GLY A 25 -8.54 8.84 13.94
CA GLY A 25 -8.74 7.44 14.34
C GLY A 25 -10.01 6.78 13.77
N GLU A 26 -10.85 7.54 13.06
CA GLU A 26 -11.93 6.99 12.25
C GLU A 26 -11.48 6.80 10.80
N TYR A 27 -11.98 5.73 10.18
CA TYR A 27 -11.66 5.38 8.81
C TYR A 27 -12.95 5.09 8.02
N GLU A 28 -12.91 5.37 6.73
CA GLU A 28 -13.93 4.98 5.77
C GLU A 28 -14.03 3.46 5.65
N GLU A 29 -15.08 2.99 4.99
CA GLU A 29 -15.22 1.57 4.65
C GLU A 29 -14.00 1.07 3.87
N ALA A 30 -13.63 -0.18 4.13
CA ALA A 30 -12.47 -0.80 3.52
C ALA A 30 -12.65 -0.95 2.01
N GLN A 31 -11.65 -0.54 1.25
CA GLN A 31 -11.61 -0.64 -0.20
C GLN A 31 -10.53 -1.62 -0.64
N THR A 32 -10.86 -2.50 -1.57
CA THR A 32 -9.93 -3.51 -2.09
C THR A 32 -9.24 -3.02 -3.36
N ILE A 33 -7.91 -3.18 -3.40
CA ILE A 33 -7.09 -2.99 -4.59
C ILE A 33 -6.45 -4.33 -4.95
N GLU A 34 -6.89 -4.92 -6.07
CA GLU A 34 -6.35 -6.19 -6.55
C GLU A 34 -5.13 -5.99 -7.45
N ARG A 35 -4.32 -7.05 -7.62
CA ARG A 35 -3.15 -7.07 -8.51
C ARG A 35 -2.16 -5.97 -8.14
N VAL A 36 -1.76 -5.97 -6.88
CA VAL A 36 -0.69 -5.11 -6.35
C VAL A 36 0.58 -5.94 -6.14
N TRP A 37 1.72 -5.27 -6.02
CA TRP A 37 2.99 -5.87 -5.62
C TRP A 37 3.45 -5.19 -4.34
N PHE A 38 3.61 -5.95 -3.27
CA PHE A 38 4.23 -5.50 -2.03
C PHE A 38 5.67 -6.00 -1.94
N ASP A 39 6.62 -5.07 -1.87
CA ASP A 39 8.03 -5.35 -1.62
C ASP A 39 8.32 -5.11 -0.13
N ALA A 40 8.29 -6.20 0.64
CA ALA A 40 8.49 -6.14 2.09
C ALA A 40 9.94 -5.76 2.43
N SER A 41 10.10 -4.74 3.27
CA SER A 41 11.40 -4.41 3.85
C SER A 41 11.73 -5.42 4.96
N ALA A 42 12.83 -6.18 4.79
CA ALA A 42 13.29 -7.09 5.82
C ALA A 42 13.69 -6.30 7.07
N THR A 43 12.95 -6.46 8.18
CA THR A 43 13.35 -5.94 9.47
C THR A 43 13.87 -7.09 10.33
N ILE A 44 15.18 -7.32 10.32
CA ILE A 44 15.82 -8.19 11.33
C ILE A 44 15.84 -7.39 12.64
N ARG A 45 14.85 -7.60 13.51
CA ARG A 45 14.92 -7.12 14.90
C ARG A 45 14.99 -8.32 15.83
N GLN A 46 16.18 -8.50 16.40
CA GLN A 46 16.52 -9.54 17.35
C GLN A 46 16.06 -9.09 18.75
N THR A 47 14.76 -9.22 19.05
CA THR A 47 14.25 -9.08 20.43
C THR A 47 13.08 -10.05 20.63
N ASP A 48 13.17 -10.85 21.69
CA ASP A 48 12.32 -12.01 21.98
C ASP A 48 10.85 -11.72 22.34
N TYR A 49 10.37 -10.47 22.15
CA TYR A 49 9.03 -10.05 22.55
C TYR A 49 8.42 -9.01 21.58
N GLN A 50 8.11 -9.40 20.34
CA GLN A 50 7.05 -8.74 19.54
C GLN A 50 6.30 -9.80 18.72
N LEU A 51 5.01 -9.98 19.01
CA LEU A 51 4.21 -11.06 18.43
C LEU A 51 3.86 -10.86 16.96
N GLN A 52 3.89 -9.64 16.42
CA GLN A 52 3.77 -9.34 14.98
C GLN A 52 4.53 -8.05 14.68
N ALA A 53 5.54 -8.12 13.80
CA ALA A 53 6.21 -6.90 13.32
C ALA A 53 5.23 -6.15 12.39
N PRO A 54 5.11 -4.82 12.50
CA PRO A 54 4.30 -4.06 11.55
C PRO A 54 4.81 -4.31 10.13
N VAL A 55 3.88 -4.49 9.20
CA VAL A 55 4.16 -4.70 7.79
C VAL A 55 4.83 -3.44 7.25
N ARG A 56 6.10 -3.55 6.83
CA ARG A 56 6.88 -2.41 6.31
C ARG A 56 7.40 -2.71 4.93
N GLY A 57 7.38 -1.74 4.04
CA GLY A 57 7.85 -1.92 2.67
C GLY A 57 7.23 -0.91 1.71
N THR A 58 7.33 -1.22 0.42
CA THR A 58 6.72 -0.42 -0.64
C THR A 58 5.65 -1.22 -1.36
N LEU A 59 4.44 -0.66 -1.41
CA LEU A 59 3.34 -1.20 -2.20
C LEU A 59 3.28 -0.48 -3.54
N PHE A 60 3.34 -1.24 -4.62
CA PHE A 60 3.27 -0.77 -5.99
C PHE A 60 1.87 -1.00 -6.58
N ILE A 61 1.27 0.07 -7.11
CA ILE A 61 -0.09 0.06 -7.66
C ILE A 61 -0.06 0.65 -9.08
N ASP A 62 -0.40 -0.16 -10.09
CA ASP A 62 -0.51 0.30 -11.47
C ASP A 62 -1.97 0.62 -11.81
N PRO A 63 -2.35 1.87 -12.09
CA PRO A 63 -3.74 2.22 -12.39
C PRO A 63 -4.34 1.51 -13.62
N ASN A 64 -3.52 0.98 -14.53
CA ASN A 64 -4.01 0.26 -15.72
C ASN A 64 -4.22 -1.24 -15.46
N THR A 65 -3.61 -1.79 -14.41
CA THR A 65 -3.61 -3.24 -14.14
C THR A 65 -4.31 -3.58 -12.83
N SER A 66 -4.13 -2.75 -11.81
CA SER A 66 -4.69 -2.94 -10.47
C SER A 66 -6.16 -2.51 -10.46
N ALA A 67 -7.06 -3.42 -10.12
CA ALA A 67 -8.49 -3.12 -10.04
C ALA A 67 -8.77 -2.36 -8.73
N GLY A 68 -9.60 -1.30 -8.79
CA GLY A 68 -9.86 -0.45 -7.63
C GLY A 68 -8.73 0.52 -7.30
N ALA A 69 -7.77 0.72 -8.20
CA ALA A 69 -6.60 1.55 -7.93
C ALA A 69 -6.92 3.05 -7.74
N PHE A 70 -6.32 3.65 -6.72
CA PHE A 70 -6.33 5.09 -6.48
C PHE A 70 -5.05 5.51 -5.74
N ALA A 71 -4.79 6.82 -5.71
CA ALA A 71 -3.70 7.38 -4.91
C ALA A 71 -4.07 7.30 -3.42
N ILE A 72 -3.48 6.36 -2.69
CA ILE A 72 -3.81 6.15 -1.27
C ILE A 72 -3.30 7.32 -0.41
N PRO A 73 -4.16 8.03 0.34
CA PRO A 73 -3.73 9.13 1.20
C PRO A 73 -2.80 8.68 2.34
N ALA A 74 -1.88 9.55 2.75
CA ALA A 74 -1.10 9.35 3.96
C ALA A 74 -2.01 9.22 5.19
N GLY A 75 -1.62 8.35 6.13
CA GLY A 75 -2.43 8.00 7.30
C GLY A 75 -3.45 6.89 7.06
N SER A 76 -3.65 6.44 5.81
CA SER A 76 -4.48 5.26 5.53
C SER A 76 -3.87 3.99 6.14
N LEU A 77 -4.73 3.02 6.48
CA LEU A 77 -4.32 1.69 6.93
C LEU A 77 -4.40 0.71 5.78
N VAL A 78 -3.38 -0.13 5.63
CA VAL A 78 -3.27 -1.12 4.55
C VAL A 78 -2.97 -2.49 5.14
N SER A 79 -3.78 -3.48 4.81
CA SER A 79 -3.45 -4.91 4.98
C SER A 79 -3.22 -5.52 3.58
N VAL A 80 -2.20 -6.37 3.45
CA VAL A 80 -1.89 -7.09 2.20
C VAL A 80 -2.21 -8.57 2.40
N ASP A 81 -2.92 -9.18 1.46
CA ASP A 81 -3.33 -10.59 1.44
C ASP A 81 -4.04 -11.08 2.73
N GLY A 82 -4.69 -10.16 3.45
CA GLY A 82 -5.41 -10.46 4.70
C GLY A 82 -4.50 -10.72 5.89
N GLU A 83 -3.25 -10.24 5.87
CA GLU A 83 -2.38 -10.27 7.03
C GLU A 83 -3.04 -9.60 8.25
N VAL A 84 -2.77 -10.16 9.43
CA VAL A 84 -3.41 -9.79 10.71
C VAL A 84 -3.04 -8.37 11.15
N SER A 85 -1.87 -7.87 10.74
CA SER A 85 -1.40 -6.53 11.05
C SER A 85 -1.56 -5.61 9.83
N GLU A 86 -2.05 -4.39 10.06
CA GLU A 86 -2.07 -3.32 9.08
C GLU A 86 -0.81 -2.45 9.17
N ALA A 87 -0.42 -1.86 8.05
CA ALA A 87 0.61 -0.83 7.98
C ALA A 87 -0.02 0.55 7.77
N THR A 88 0.62 1.59 8.28
CA THR A 88 0.19 2.97 7.97
C THR A 88 0.89 3.45 6.69
N VAL A 89 0.12 4.05 5.80
CA VAL A 89 0.66 4.75 4.62
C VAL A 89 1.37 6.00 5.07
N HIS A 90 2.67 6.06 4.82
CA HIS A 90 3.49 7.24 5.11
C HIS A 90 3.47 8.24 3.94
N GLU A 91 3.60 7.73 2.72
CA GLU A 91 3.69 8.53 1.50
C GLU A 91 3.16 7.72 0.31
N CYS A 92 2.56 8.41 -0.66
CA CYS A 92 2.09 7.83 -1.92
C CYS A 92 2.59 8.71 -3.07
N SER A 93 3.58 8.20 -3.80
CA SER A 93 4.31 8.95 -4.83
C SER A 93 3.90 8.51 -6.23
N PRO A 94 3.38 9.42 -7.08
CA PRO A 94 3.04 9.08 -8.45
C PRO A 94 4.30 9.04 -9.33
N ILE A 95 4.64 7.86 -9.82
CA ILE A 95 5.70 7.68 -10.81
C ILE A 95 5.08 7.87 -12.20
N LYS A 96 5.56 8.88 -12.94
CA LYS A 96 4.98 9.26 -14.24
C LYS A 96 5.76 8.64 -15.40
N ASP A 97 5.03 8.27 -16.46
CA ASP A 97 5.64 7.87 -17.74
C ASP A 97 6.23 9.08 -18.48
N GLY A 98 6.91 8.83 -19.62
CA GLY A 98 7.49 9.90 -20.44
C GLY A 98 6.47 10.85 -21.09
N ARG A 99 5.17 10.61 -20.91
CA ARG A 99 4.06 11.47 -21.35
C ARG A 99 3.38 12.19 -20.18
N GLY A 100 3.91 12.05 -18.96
CA GLY A 100 3.40 12.69 -17.76
C GLY A 100 2.20 12.01 -17.10
N ARG A 101 1.77 10.84 -17.60
CA ARG A 101 0.67 10.05 -17.01
C ARG A 101 1.19 9.21 -15.86
N VAL A 102 0.37 8.97 -14.84
CA VAL A 102 0.76 8.04 -13.76
C VAL A 102 0.95 6.64 -14.34
N HIS A 103 2.16 6.12 -14.20
CA HIS A 103 2.53 4.77 -14.59
C HIS A 103 2.29 3.78 -13.44
N HIS A 104 2.66 4.16 -12.22
CA HIS A 104 2.24 3.50 -10.98
C HIS A 104 2.40 4.46 -9.81
N TRP A 105 1.83 4.10 -8.67
CA TRP A 105 2.16 4.69 -7.38
C TRP A 105 3.13 3.79 -6.62
N GLU A 106 4.07 4.42 -5.94
CA GLU A 106 4.88 3.82 -4.89
C GLU A 106 4.33 4.28 -3.54
N VAL A 107 3.83 3.35 -2.74
CA VAL A 107 3.19 3.63 -1.45
C VAL A 107 4.08 3.09 -0.34
N VAL A 108 4.66 3.99 0.46
CA VAL A 108 5.56 3.63 1.57
C VAL A 108 4.73 3.25 2.79
N LEU A 109 4.92 2.03 3.29
CA LEU A 109 4.23 1.45 4.45
C LEU A 109 5.16 1.36 5.66
N LYS A 110 4.70 1.80 6.85
CA LYS A 110 5.50 1.88 8.10
C LYS A 110 4.83 1.24 9.32
#